data_AF-A0A4R5TWE6-F1
#
_entry.id   AF-A0A4R5TWE6-F1
#
_cell.length_a   1.000
_cell.length_b   1.000
_cell.length_c   1.000
_cell.angle_alpha   90.00
_cell.angle_beta   90.00
_cell.angle_gamma   90.00
#
_symmetry.space_group_name_H-M   'P 1'
#
loop_
_entity.id
_entity.type
_entity.pdbx_description
1 polymer ?
#
loop_
_entity_poly.entity_id
_entity_poly.type
_entity_poly.pdbx_seq_one_letter_code
_entity_poly.pdbx_strand_id
1 'polypeptide(L)'
;MKGQTNEAVSATALKRRARRINRVLGEVYPYAHAELDFRNAFELLVATVLSAQTTDVRVNLTTPVLFERYPDARALAEADPQELQELIRPTGFFRAKANSLLALANRLVDEYDGVVPGRLEDLVTLPGVGRKTANVVLGNAFGIPGITVDTHFGRLARRFRWTESEDPVKVETEVGALFEPRDWTDLSHRLVFHGRRICHAKKPACGACPVAALCPSYGEGEVDPVKAAKLLKYELAPGREELLGLMRSGQTRTELRAAGYTLGT
;
A
#
# COMPACT_ATOMS: atom_id res chain seq x y z
N MET A 1 14.71 31.68 18.98
CA MET A 1 14.43 31.06 20.29
C MET A 1 14.49 29.55 20.14
N LYS A 2 15.63 28.97 20.51
CA LYS A 2 15.82 27.52 20.68
C LYS A 2 15.33 27.14 22.07
N GLY A 3 14.67 26.00 22.20
CA GLY A 3 14.33 25.40 23.49
C GLY A 3 12.85 25.10 23.64
N GLN A 4 12.34 24.10 22.93
CA GLN A 4 11.22 23.31 23.44
C GLN A 4 11.83 22.05 24.04
N THR A 5 11.71 21.95 25.35
CA THR A 5 12.05 20.80 26.18
C THR A 5 11.43 19.54 25.60
N ASN A 6 12.27 18.54 25.35
CA ASN A 6 11.86 17.22 24.88
C ASN A 6 11.28 16.45 26.08
N GLU A 7 10.10 16.84 26.55
CA GLU A 7 9.35 16.04 27.52
C GLU A 7 8.99 14.71 26.86
N ALA A 8 9.50 13.62 27.43
CA ALA A 8 9.19 12.28 26.96
C ALA A 8 7.67 12.08 27.02
N VAL A 9 7.02 12.05 25.85
CA VAL A 9 5.59 11.77 25.75
C VAL A 9 5.35 10.38 26.34
N SER A 10 4.49 10.28 27.34
CA SER A 10 4.17 8.98 27.95
C SER A 10 3.64 7.99 26.91
N ALA A 11 3.91 6.70 27.11
CA ALA A 11 3.45 5.63 26.21
C ALA A 11 1.93 5.69 25.97
N THR A 12 1.16 6.01 27.01
CA THR A 12 -0.30 6.21 26.92
C THR A 12 -0.67 7.39 26.03
N ALA A 13 0.01 8.53 26.18
CA ALA A 13 -0.24 9.70 25.34
C ALA A 13 0.12 9.44 23.87
N LEU A 14 1.21 8.72 23.61
CA LEU A 14 1.60 8.26 22.28
C LEU A 14 0.53 7.37 21.66
N LYS A 15 0.11 6.31 22.37
CA LYS A 15 -0.92 5.37 21.91
C LYS A 15 -2.25 6.08 21.62
N ARG A 16 -2.67 7.01 22.49
CA ARG A 16 -3.88 7.83 22.27
C ARG A 16 -3.76 8.69 21.02
N ARG A 17 -2.62 9.35 20.81
CA ARG A 17 -2.37 10.20 19.63
C ARG A 17 -2.37 9.37 18.35
N ALA A 18 -1.67 8.23 18.34
CA ALA A 18 -1.58 7.31 17.21
C ALA A 18 -2.98 6.82 16.79
N ARG A 19 -3.79 6.37 17.76
CA ARG A 19 -5.17 5.92 17.51
C ARG A 19 -6.09 7.06 17.03
N ARG A 20 -5.90 8.29 17.53
CA ARG A 20 -6.66 9.46 17.06
C ARG A 20 -6.29 9.83 15.62
N ILE A 21 -5.00 9.78 15.27
CA ILE A 21 -4.53 9.96 13.88
C ILE A 21 -5.19 8.91 12.98
N ASN A 22 -5.13 7.62 13.34
CA ASN A 22 -5.74 6.55 12.54
C ASN A 22 -7.24 6.76 12.32
N ARG A 23 -7.98 7.20 13.35
CA ARG A 23 -9.42 7.51 13.23
C ARG A 23 -9.68 8.62 12.21
N VAL A 24 -8.97 9.75 12.32
CA VAL A 24 -9.11 10.87 11.37
C VAL A 24 -8.77 10.41 9.95
N LEU A 25 -7.71 9.61 9.78
CA LEU A 25 -7.36 9.07 8.46
C LEU A 25 -8.43 8.10 7.93
N GLY A 26 -9.10 7.35 8.79
CA GLY A 26 -10.25 6.50 8.41
C GLY A 26 -11.46 7.29 7.95
N GLU A 27 -11.72 8.46 8.53
CA GLU A 27 -12.77 9.38 8.07
C GLU A 27 -12.41 10.05 6.74
N VAL A 28 -11.13 10.35 6.53
CA VAL A 28 -10.64 10.99 5.30
C VAL A 28 -10.63 10.00 4.13
N TYR A 29 -10.22 8.75 4.39
CA TYR A 29 -10.07 7.68 3.41
C TYR A 29 -10.90 6.43 3.80
N PRO A 30 -12.24 6.52 3.85
CA PRO A 30 -13.09 5.36 4.16
C PRO A 30 -12.99 4.26 3.09
N TYR A 31 -12.48 4.61 1.92
CA TYR A 31 -12.24 3.75 0.75
C TYR A 31 -10.78 3.30 0.63
N ALA A 32 -9.92 3.43 1.65
CA ALA A 32 -8.52 3.00 1.54
C ALA A 32 -8.41 1.46 1.44
N HIS A 33 -7.78 0.97 0.37
CA HIS A 33 -7.56 -0.45 0.07
C HIS A 33 -6.25 -0.63 -0.72
N ALA A 34 -5.83 -1.87 -0.98
CA ALA A 34 -4.73 -2.12 -1.91
C ALA A 34 -5.07 -1.56 -3.31
N GLU A 35 -4.21 -0.73 -3.89
CA GLU A 35 -4.48 -0.07 -5.18
C GLU A 35 -4.15 -0.95 -6.42
N LEU A 36 -3.70 -2.18 -6.19
CA LEU A 36 -3.57 -3.24 -7.20
C LEU A 36 -4.93 -3.90 -7.42
N ASP A 37 -5.31 -4.13 -8.67
CA ASP A 37 -6.58 -4.77 -9.00
C ASP A 37 -6.43 -6.30 -9.01
N PHE A 38 -7.30 -7.00 -8.29
CA PHE A 38 -7.29 -8.46 -8.17
C PHE A 38 -8.69 -9.00 -7.83
N ARG A 39 -8.95 -10.27 -8.17
CA ARG A 39 -10.20 -10.99 -7.89
C ARG A 39 -10.03 -12.10 -6.84
N ASN A 40 -8.81 -12.57 -6.62
CA ASN A 40 -8.49 -13.67 -5.72
C ASN A 40 -7.04 -13.57 -5.20
N ALA A 41 -6.65 -14.47 -4.29
CA ALA A 41 -5.32 -14.48 -3.68
C ALA A 41 -4.18 -14.69 -4.68
N PHE A 42 -4.38 -15.50 -5.72
CA PHE A 42 -3.38 -15.76 -6.76
C PHE A 42 -3.09 -14.48 -7.57
N GLU A 43 -4.13 -13.80 -8.02
CA GLU A 43 -3.98 -12.54 -8.75
C GLU A 43 -3.27 -11.48 -7.92
N LEU A 44 -3.63 -11.33 -6.63
CA LEU A 44 -2.95 -10.39 -5.75
C LEU A 44 -1.47 -10.76 -5.55
N LEU A 45 -1.17 -12.04 -5.39
CA LEU A 45 0.21 -12.51 -5.24
C LEU A 45 1.04 -12.21 -6.49
N VAL A 46 0.52 -12.51 -7.69
CA VAL A 46 1.20 -12.20 -8.96
C VAL A 46 1.34 -10.69 -9.15
N ALA A 47 0.29 -9.90 -8.92
CA ALA A 47 0.30 -8.45 -9.05
C ALA A 47 1.31 -7.79 -8.10
N THR A 48 1.43 -8.30 -6.86
CA THR A 48 2.40 -7.78 -5.89
C THR A 48 3.85 -8.09 -6.29
N VAL A 49 4.14 -9.27 -6.85
CA VAL A 49 5.46 -9.56 -7.42
C VAL A 49 5.77 -8.64 -8.59
N LEU A 50 4.79 -8.39 -9.47
CA LEU A 50 4.94 -7.45 -10.59
C LEU A 50 5.13 -5.99 -10.15
N SER A 51 4.58 -5.60 -8.99
CA SER A 51 4.66 -4.24 -8.43
C SER A 51 6.07 -3.85 -7.97
N ALA A 52 6.98 -4.82 -7.82
CA ALA A 52 8.35 -4.55 -7.45
C ALA A 52 9.00 -3.57 -8.44
N GLN A 53 9.30 -2.35 -7.96
CA GLN A 53 9.85 -1.24 -8.74
C GLN A 53 8.98 -0.83 -9.95
N THR A 54 7.67 -0.98 -9.82
CA THR A 54 6.68 -0.63 -10.87
C THR A 54 5.51 0.09 -10.23
N THR A 55 4.90 1.02 -10.94
CA THR A 55 3.70 1.70 -10.43
C THR A 55 2.48 0.78 -10.49
N ASP A 56 1.61 0.88 -9.50
CA ASP A 56 0.35 0.11 -9.47
C ASP A 56 -0.48 0.33 -10.75
N VAL A 57 -0.48 1.57 -11.27
CA VAL A 57 -1.12 1.90 -12.56
C VAL A 57 -0.60 1.03 -13.69
N ARG A 58 0.73 0.87 -13.81
CA ARG A 58 1.32 0.05 -14.87
C ARG A 58 0.99 -1.43 -14.67
N VAL A 59 1.05 -1.93 -13.45
CA VAL A 59 0.67 -3.32 -13.14
C VAL A 59 -0.80 -3.58 -13.50
N ASN A 60 -1.70 -2.67 -13.14
CA ASN A 60 -3.13 -2.77 -13.42
C ASN A 60 -3.49 -2.67 -14.91
N LEU A 61 -2.61 -2.09 -15.74
CA LEU A 61 -2.75 -2.11 -17.20
C LEU A 61 -2.26 -3.43 -17.82
N THR A 62 -1.36 -4.14 -17.16
CA THR A 62 -0.77 -5.40 -17.66
C THR A 62 -1.54 -6.63 -17.18
N THR A 63 -2.02 -6.62 -15.95
CA THR A 63 -2.64 -7.78 -15.28
C THR A 63 -3.93 -8.30 -15.91
N PRO A 64 -4.82 -7.49 -16.53
CA PRO A 64 -6.02 -8.04 -17.17
C PRO A 64 -5.71 -9.07 -18.26
N VAL A 65 -4.78 -8.73 -19.16
CA VAL A 65 -4.36 -9.65 -20.25
C VAL A 65 -3.57 -10.83 -19.68
N LEU A 66 -2.75 -10.59 -18.64
CA LEU A 66 -2.01 -11.66 -17.97
C LEU A 66 -2.95 -12.70 -17.36
N PHE A 67 -3.99 -12.27 -16.64
CA PHE A 67 -4.92 -13.15 -15.93
C PHE A 67 -5.99 -13.76 -16.83
N GLU A 68 -6.24 -13.17 -18.00
CA GLU A 68 -7.00 -13.84 -19.06
C GLU A 68 -6.19 -15.01 -19.65
N ARG A 69 -4.89 -14.80 -19.91
CA ARG A 69 -4.01 -15.83 -20.48
C ARG A 69 -3.63 -16.91 -19.47
N TYR A 70 -3.37 -16.52 -18.22
CA TYR A 70 -2.91 -17.37 -17.13
C TYR A 70 -3.81 -17.16 -15.89
N PRO A 71 -5.01 -17.76 -15.86
CA PRO A 71 -6.01 -17.49 -14.83
C PRO A 71 -5.68 -18.07 -13.45
N ASP A 72 -4.78 -19.06 -13.38
CA ASP A 72 -4.40 -19.73 -12.14
C ASP A 72 -2.91 -20.14 -12.13
N ALA A 73 -2.48 -20.72 -11.01
CA ALA A 73 -1.09 -21.16 -10.82
C ALA A 73 -0.66 -22.26 -11.79
N ARG A 74 -1.58 -23.15 -12.21
CA ARG A 74 -1.25 -24.24 -13.15
C ARG A 74 -1.00 -23.67 -14.54
N ALA A 75 -1.90 -22.82 -15.02
CA ALA A 75 -1.74 -22.14 -16.31
C ALA A 75 -0.46 -21.29 -16.35
N LEU A 76 -0.13 -20.59 -15.26
CA LEU A 76 1.10 -19.80 -15.19
C LEU A 76 2.37 -20.67 -15.08
N ALA A 77 2.31 -21.83 -14.41
CA ALA A 77 3.44 -22.75 -14.30
C ALA A 77 3.82 -23.36 -15.66
N GLU A 78 2.83 -23.58 -16.52
CA GLU A 78 2.98 -24.11 -17.89
C GLU A 78 3.24 -23.03 -18.95
N ALA A 79 3.35 -21.76 -18.54
CA ALA A 79 3.50 -20.64 -19.47
C ALA A 79 4.81 -20.71 -20.27
N ASP A 80 4.76 -20.37 -21.56
CA ASP A 80 5.97 -20.18 -22.34
C ASP A 80 6.78 -18.98 -21.78
N PRO A 81 8.06 -19.17 -21.41
CA PRO A 81 8.84 -18.11 -20.79
C PRO A 81 9.02 -16.86 -21.67
N GLN A 82 9.06 -17.00 -23.00
CA GLN A 82 9.22 -15.87 -23.91
C GLN A 82 7.91 -15.09 -24.03
N GLU A 83 6.78 -15.78 -24.17
CA GLU A 83 5.45 -15.18 -24.20
C GLU A 83 5.17 -14.41 -22.90
N LEU A 84 5.43 -15.02 -21.74
CA LEU A 84 5.26 -14.35 -20.45
C LEU A 84 6.14 -13.10 -20.33
N GLN A 85 7.40 -13.19 -20.76
CA GLN A 85 8.33 -12.06 -20.74
C GLN A 85 7.84 -10.89 -21.59
N GLU A 86 7.34 -11.14 -22.80
CA GLU A 86 6.80 -10.09 -23.66
C GLU A 86 5.53 -9.47 -23.07
N LEU A 87 4.62 -10.30 -22.54
CA LEU A 87 3.38 -9.83 -21.92
C LEU A 87 3.65 -8.88 -20.74
N ILE A 88 4.62 -9.22 -19.88
CA ILE A 88 4.94 -8.42 -18.69
C ILE A 88 6.06 -7.39 -18.92
N ARG A 89 6.61 -7.29 -20.14
CA ARG A 89 7.66 -6.32 -20.52
C ARG A 89 7.38 -4.88 -20.04
N PRO A 90 6.14 -4.35 -20.13
CA PRO A 90 5.82 -3.00 -19.67
C PRO A 90 6.05 -2.74 -18.18
N THR A 91 6.17 -3.79 -17.36
CA THR A 91 6.41 -3.67 -15.92
C THR A 91 7.88 -3.43 -15.56
N GLY A 92 8.82 -3.54 -16.52
CA GLY A 92 10.25 -3.41 -16.24
C GLY A 92 10.83 -4.57 -15.42
N PHE A 93 12.14 -4.81 -15.52
CA PHE A 93 12.81 -6.01 -14.95
C PHE A 93 12.12 -7.33 -15.33
N PHE A 94 11.47 -7.35 -16.49
CA PHE A 94 10.53 -8.40 -16.89
C PHE A 94 11.14 -9.79 -16.95
N ARG A 95 12.43 -9.92 -17.29
CA ARG A 95 13.13 -11.21 -17.26
C ARG A 95 13.20 -11.82 -15.86
N ALA A 96 13.62 -11.01 -14.88
CA ALA A 96 13.70 -11.44 -13.49
C ALA A 96 12.31 -11.71 -12.90
N LYS A 97 11.32 -10.88 -13.26
CA LYS A 97 9.92 -11.07 -12.85
C LYS A 97 9.32 -12.33 -13.46
N ALA A 98 9.51 -12.59 -14.75
CA ALA A 98 9.01 -13.80 -15.41
C ALA A 98 9.59 -15.05 -14.75
N ASN A 99 10.91 -15.08 -14.50
CA ASN A 99 11.55 -16.18 -13.77
C ASN A 99 10.96 -16.36 -12.36
N SER A 100 10.70 -15.26 -11.65
CA SER A 100 10.10 -15.31 -10.31
C SER A 100 8.66 -15.82 -10.37
N LEU A 101 7.87 -15.39 -11.34
CA LEU A 101 6.48 -15.80 -11.53
C LEU A 101 6.37 -17.28 -11.91
N LEU A 102 7.20 -17.76 -12.83
CA LEU A 102 7.26 -19.18 -13.19
C LEU A 102 7.67 -20.02 -11.99
N ALA A 103 8.73 -19.64 -11.27
CA ALA A 103 9.17 -20.37 -10.09
C ALA A 103 8.13 -20.36 -8.96
N LEU A 104 7.44 -19.22 -8.77
CA LEU A 104 6.34 -19.08 -7.83
C LEU A 104 5.17 -20.00 -8.20
N ALA A 105 4.75 -19.98 -9.46
CA ALA A 105 3.65 -20.79 -9.95
C ALA A 105 3.95 -22.29 -9.82
N ASN A 106 5.15 -22.73 -10.22
CA ASN A 106 5.59 -24.11 -10.03
C ASN A 106 5.59 -24.51 -8.55
N ARG A 107 6.14 -23.67 -7.65
CA ARG A 107 6.10 -23.96 -6.20
C ARG A 107 4.68 -24.08 -5.66
N LEU A 108 3.75 -23.22 -6.11
CA LEU A 108 2.35 -23.34 -5.71
C LEU A 108 1.75 -24.67 -6.17
N VAL A 109 2.02 -25.11 -7.39
CA VAL A 109 1.50 -26.38 -7.92
C VAL A 109 2.10 -27.58 -7.19
N ASP A 110 3.42 -27.60 -6.99
CA ASP A 110 4.15 -28.74 -6.45
C ASP A 110 3.95 -28.93 -4.94
N GLU A 111 3.92 -27.82 -4.18
CA GLU A 111 3.93 -27.86 -2.71
C GLU A 111 2.57 -27.49 -2.09
N TYR A 112 1.68 -26.82 -2.84
CA TYR A 112 0.42 -26.26 -2.31
C TYR A 112 -0.80 -26.54 -3.21
N ASP A 113 -0.75 -27.56 -4.09
CA ASP A 113 -1.83 -27.99 -4.98
C ASP A 113 -2.38 -26.91 -5.94
N GLY A 114 -1.60 -25.85 -6.18
CA GLY A 114 -1.97 -24.68 -6.98
C GLY A 114 -2.70 -23.58 -6.19
N VAL A 115 -2.78 -23.70 -4.87
CA VAL A 115 -3.48 -22.76 -3.98
C VAL A 115 -2.48 -21.87 -3.24
N VAL A 116 -2.77 -20.58 -3.14
CA VAL A 116 -1.94 -19.65 -2.34
C VAL A 116 -2.11 -19.98 -0.85
N PRO A 117 -1.01 -20.24 -0.10
CA PRO A 117 -1.11 -20.58 1.31
C PRO A 117 -1.53 -19.38 2.16
N GLY A 118 -2.34 -19.65 3.20
CA GLY A 118 -2.88 -18.65 4.12
C GLY A 118 -2.01 -18.39 5.36
N ARG A 119 -0.73 -18.75 5.33
CA ARG A 119 0.21 -18.59 6.46
C ARG A 119 1.43 -17.77 6.05
N LEU A 120 1.92 -16.95 6.97
CA LEU A 120 3.08 -16.09 6.73
C LEU A 120 4.34 -16.91 6.44
N GLU A 121 4.59 -17.96 7.23
CA GLU A 121 5.78 -18.80 7.11
C GLU A 121 5.86 -19.47 5.73
N ASP A 122 4.72 -19.90 5.20
CA ASP A 122 4.61 -20.56 3.90
C ASP A 122 4.79 -19.55 2.77
N LEU A 123 4.10 -18.40 2.84
CA LEU A 123 4.18 -17.36 1.81
C LEU A 123 5.60 -16.83 1.63
N VAL A 124 6.37 -16.62 2.70
CA VAL A 124 7.75 -16.10 2.58
C VAL A 124 8.73 -17.12 2.00
N THR A 125 8.34 -18.39 1.87
CA THR A 125 9.13 -19.37 1.14
C THR A 125 8.99 -19.19 -0.38
N LEU A 126 7.93 -18.53 -0.86
CA LEU A 126 7.68 -18.39 -2.29
C LEU A 126 8.68 -17.43 -2.98
N PRO A 127 9.18 -17.75 -4.19
CA PRO A 127 10.08 -16.88 -4.92
C PRO A 127 9.50 -15.48 -5.15
N GLY A 128 10.27 -14.44 -4.82
CA GLY A 128 9.83 -13.04 -4.97
C GLY A 128 8.89 -12.55 -3.87
N VAL A 129 8.60 -13.37 -2.84
CA VAL A 129 7.70 -13.02 -1.75
C VAL A 129 8.48 -12.78 -0.46
N GLY A 130 8.66 -11.51 -0.10
CA GLY A 130 9.15 -11.13 1.21
C GLY A 130 8.02 -10.95 2.22
N ARG A 131 8.37 -10.76 3.51
CA ARG A 131 7.42 -10.54 4.61
C ARG A 131 6.38 -9.45 4.31
N LYS A 132 6.78 -8.32 3.71
CA LYS A 132 5.86 -7.26 3.28
C LYS A 132 4.82 -7.78 2.29
N THR A 133 5.25 -8.48 1.24
CA THR A 133 4.38 -9.03 0.20
C THR A 133 3.41 -10.05 0.81
N ALA A 134 3.90 -10.92 1.68
CA ALA A 134 3.07 -11.88 2.39
C ALA A 134 1.99 -11.19 3.24
N ASN A 135 2.34 -10.15 4.02
CA ASN A 135 1.36 -9.38 4.79
C ASN A 135 0.32 -8.66 3.90
N VAL A 136 0.70 -8.17 2.71
CA VAL A 136 -0.26 -7.60 1.74
C VAL A 136 -1.29 -8.66 1.33
N VAL A 137 -0.82 -9.86 0.97
CA VAL A 137 -1.68 -10.97 0.52
C VAL A 137 -2.58 -11.46 1.66
N LEU A 138 -2.02 -11.72 2.84
CA LEU A 138 -2.78 -12.17 4.02
C LEU A 138 -3.86 -11.15 4.41
N GLY A 139 -3.51 -9.86 4.46
CA GLY A 139 -4.42 -8.81 4.86
C GLY A 139 -5.58 -8.61 3.87
N ASN A 140 -5.30 -8.65 2.57
CA ASN A 140 -6.28 -8.27 1.54
C ASN A 140 -7.05 -9.46 0.94
N ALA A 141 -6.43 -10.65 0.86
CA ALA A 141 -7.08 -11.82 0.27
C ALA A 141 -7.62 -12.81 1.31
N PHE A 142 -7.03 -12.87 2.50
CA PHE A 142 -7.41 -13.83 3.56
C PHE A 142 -8.05 -13.15 4.78
N GLY A 143 -8.06 -11.82 4.86
CA GLY A 143 -8.55 -11.09 6.03
C GLY A 143 -7.70 -11.29 7.29
N ILE A 144 -6.48 -11.80 7.16
CA ILE A 144 -5.55 -12.03 8.27
C ILE A 144 -4.74 -10.75 8.49
N PRO A 145 -4.90 -10.06 9.63
CA PRO A 145 -4.31 -8.73 9.77
C PRO A 145 -2.78 -8.73 9.75
N GLY A 146 -2.20 -7.77 9.03
CA GLY A 146 -0.76 -7.60 8.94
C GLY A 146 -0.36 -6.15 8.69
N ILE A 147 0.75 -5.72 9.30
CA ILE A 147 1.33 -4.41 9.00
C ILE A 147 2.29 -4.56 7.81
N THR A 148 2.09 -3.73 6.80
CA THR A 148 2.97 -3.68 5.62
C THR A 148 3.83 -2.43 5.67
N VAL A 149 5.07 -2.58 6.15
CA VAL A 149 6.01 -1.45 6.23
C VAL A 149 6.63 -1.20 4.85
N ASP A 150 6.14 -0.18 4.16
CA ASP A 150 6.77 0.36 2.96
C ASP A 150 7.40 1.73 3.21
N THR A 151 7.84 2.40 2.15
CA THR A 151 8.48 3.72 2.25
C THR A 151 7.53 4.82 2.71
N HIS A 152 6.21 4.67 2.49
CA HIS A 152 5.20 5.59 3.00
C HIS A 152 4.95 5.34 4.48
N PHE A 153 4.68 4.10 4.85
CA PHE A 153 4.42 3.68 6.23
C PHE A 153 5.57 4.08 7.14
N GLY A 154 6.81 3.67 6.83
CA GLY A 154 7.97 3.98 7.66
C GLY A 154 8.20 5.48 7.80
N ARG A 155 8.11 6.24 6.70
CA ARG A 155 8.26 7.70 6.72
C ARG A 155 7.21 8.37 7.61
N LEU A 156 5.94 7.98 7.49
CA LEU A 156 4.87 8.58 8.26
C LEU A 156 4.92 8.16 9.72
N ALA A 157 5.26 6.90 10.02
CA ALA A 157 5.48 6.43 11.38
C ALA A 157 6.55 7.27 12.10
N ARG A 158 7.64 7.61 11.41
CA ARG A 158 8.68 8.53 11.94
C ARG A 158 8.19 9.96 12.09
N ARG A 159 7.50 10.53 11.08
CA ARG A 159 6.90 11.89 11.17
C ARG A 159 5.86 12.03 12.28
N PHE A 160 5.11 10.96 12.55
CA PHE A 160 4.16 10.94 13.66
C PHE A 160 4.80 10.63 15.02
N ARG A 161 6.12 10.40 15.03
CA ARG A 161 6.93 9.98 16.18
C ARG A 161 6.32 8.76 16.87
N TRP A 162 5.94 7.76 16.08
CA TRP A 162 5.53 6.43 16.58
C TRP A 162 6.73 5.52 16.80
N THR A 163 7.82 5.78 16.08
CA THR A 163 9.08 5.06 16.11
C THR A 163 10.17 6.00 15.60
N GLU A 164 11.41 5.77 16.01
CA GLU A 164 12.62 6.37 15.43
C GLU A 164 13.35 5.39 14.49
N SER A 165 12.92 4.13 14.44
CA SER A 165 13.55 3.08 13.65
C SER A 165 13.33 3.29 12.14
N GLU A 166 14.36 2.94 11.37
CA GLU A 166 14.28 2.80 9.92
C GLU A 166 14.21 1.33 9.48
N ASP A 167 14.54 0.40 10.39
CA ASP A 167 14.43 -1.04 10.14
C ASP A 167 12.95 -1.46 10.04
N PRO A 168 12.49 -2.03 8.91
CA PRO A 168 11.09 -2.35 8.71
C PRO A 168 10.50 -3.33 9.74
N VAL A 169 11.29 -4.28 10.23
CA VAL A 169 10.83 -5.30 11.19
C VAL A 169 10.62 -4.68 12.57
N LYS A 170 11.54 -3.78 12.98
CA LYS A 170 11.36 -2.99 14.20
C LYS A 170 10.18 -2.03 14.10
N VAL A 171 10.03 -1.36 12.96
CA VAL A 171 8.88 -0.46 12.72
C VAL A 171 7.55 -1.22 12.80
N GLU A 172 7.47 -2.41 12.19
CA GLU A 172 6.29 -3.29 12.27
C GLU A 172 5.92 -3.59 13.73
N THR A 173 6.91 -3.99 14.53
CA THR A 173 6.72 -4.37 15.94
C THR A 173 6.33 -3.17 16.81
N GLU A 174 7.09 -2.08 16.73
CA GLU A 174 6.88 -0.89 17.56
C GLU A 174 5.56 -0.18 17.25
N VAL A 175 5.25 -0.01 15.96
CA VAL A 175 3.97 0.60 15.55
C VAL A 175 2.82 -0.36 15.83
N GLY A 176 2.99 -1.66 15.62
CA GLY A 176 1.99 -2.68 15.92
C GLY A 176 1.50 -2.65 17.35
N ALA A 177 2.38 -2.40 18.32
CA ALA A 177 2.03 -2.28 19.74
C ALA A 177 1.08 -1.09 20.08
N LEU A 178 0.97 -0.11 19.18
CA LEU A 178 0.10 1.06 19.35
C LEU A 178 -1.36 0.77 18.94
N PHE A 179 -1.62 -0.26 18.14
CA PHE A 179 -2.91 -0.55 17.51
C PHE A 179 -3.40 -1.97 17.86
N GLU A 180 -4.70 -2.21 17.74
CA GLU A 180 -5.22 -3.58 17.84
C GLU A 180 -4.93 -4.33 16.54
N PRO A 181 -4.66 -5.65 16.56
CA PRO A 181 -4.35 -6.41 15.35
C PRO A 181 -5.36 -6.24 14.23
N ARG A 182 -6.67 -6.23 14.55
CA ARG A 182 -7.75 -6.02 13.58
C ARG A 182 -7.65 -4.72 12.77
N ASP A 183 -6.92 -3.72 13.28
CA ASP A 183 -6.77 -2.41 12.62
C ASP A 183 -5.51 -2.34 11.72
N TRP A 184 -4.65 -3.37 11.71
CA TRP A 184 -3.32 -3.31 11.08
C TRP A 184 -3.36 -3.14 9.57
N THR A 185 -4.17 -3.93 8.87
CA THR A 185 -4.30 -3.86 7.40
C THR A 185 -4.82 -2.47 6.97
N ASP A 186 -5.88 -2.00 7.62
CA ASP A 186 -6.47 -0.69 7.37
C ASP A 186 -5.51 0.47 7.69
N LEU A 187 -4.77 0.36 8.80
CA LEU A 187 -3.73 1.32 9.15
C LEU A 187 -2.69 1.42 8.03
N SER A 188 -2.24 0.28 7.52
CA SER A 188 -1.28 0.23 6.41
C SER A 188 -1.83 0.91 5.16
N HIS A 189 -3.07 0.62 4.75
CA HIS A 189 -3.70 1.31 3.62
C HIS A 189 -3.81 2.83 3.84
N ARG A 190 -4.28 3.26 5.01
CA ARG A 190 -4.46 4.68 5.35
C ARG A 190 -3.13 5.44 5.34
N LEU A 191 -2.06 4.85 5.85
CA LEU A 191 -0.73 5.48 5.80
C LEU A 191 -0.18 5.56 4.38
N VAL A 192 -0.34 4.51 3.58
CA VAL A 192 0.05 4.55 2.15
C VAL A 192 -0.74 5.64 1.42
N PHE A 193 -2.06 5.69 1.60
CA PHE A 193 -2.92 6.71 1.01
C PHE A 193 -2.49 8.12 1.42
N HIS A 194 -2.34 8.36 2.72
CA HIS A 194 -1.94 9.65 3.24
C HIS A 194 -0.55 10.07 2.73
N GLY A 195 0.39 9.12 2.68
CA GLY A 195 1.75 9.36 2.20
C GLY A 195 1.86 9.61 0.70
N ARG A 196 0.90 9.12 -0.10
CA ARG A 196 0.81 9.37 -1.55
C ARG A 196 0.05 10.66 -1.89
N ARG A 197 -0.93 11.03 -1.07
CA ARG A 197 -1.89 12.12 -1.36
C ARG A 197 -1.55 13.45 -0.72
N ILE A 198 -0.95 13.43 0.49
CA ILE A 198 -0.74 14.64 1.31
C ILE A 198 0.70 14.71 1.84
N CYS A 199 1.17 13.66 2.52
CA CYS A 199 2.41 13.66 3.27
C CYS A 199 3.59 13.19 2.41
N HIS A 200 3.84 13.92 1.33
CA HIS A 200 4.88 13.63 0.33
C HIS A 200 6.28 13.57 0.93
N ALA A 201 7.17 12.79 0.33
CA ALA A 201 8.52 12.61 0.84
C ALA A 201 9.30 13.93 0.92
N LYS A 202 9.35 14.69 -0.18
CA LYS A 202 10.14 15.93 -0.28
C LYS A 202 9.45 17.16 0.32
N LYS A 203 8.18 17.41 -0.02
CA LYS A 203 7.43 18.60 0.40
C LYS A 203 5.99 18.21 0.79
N PRO A 204 5.74 17.82 2.05
CA PRO A 204 4.39 17.46 2.50
C PRO A 204 3.46 18.69 2.54
N ALA A 205 2.17 18.47 2.32
CA ALA A 205 1.15 19.51 2.31
C ALA A 205 0.60 19.78 3.73
N CYS A 206 1.47 20.21 4.66
CA CYS A 206 1.13 20.36 6.08
C CYS A 206 -0.08 21.27 6.33
N GLY A 207 -0.19 22.39 5.62
CA GLY A 207 -1.30 23.36 5.74
C GLY A 207 -2.66 22.82 5.31
N ALA A 208 -2.69 21.73 4.55
CA ALA A 208 -3.91 21.03 4.11
C ALA A 208 -4.06 19.64 4.76
N CYS A 209 -3.22 19.32 5.76
CA CYS A 209 -3.20 17.98 6.35
C CYS A 209 -4.28 17.83 7.43
N PRO A 210 -5.16 16.82 7.33
CA PRO A 210 -6.27 16.63 8.28
C PRO A 210 -5.81 16.27 9.70
N VAL A 211 -4.57 15.79 9.86
CA VAL A 211 -3.98 15.43 11.15
C VAL A 211 -2.94 16.44 11.63
N ALA A 212 -2.90 17.65 11.04
CA ALA A 212 -1.92 18.69 11.36
C ALA A 212 -1.83 18.99 12.87
N ALA A 213 -2.98 19.20 13.54
CA ALA A 213 -3.04 19.49 14.97
C ALA A 213 -2.54 18.35 15.88
N LEU A 214 -2.41 17.14 15.34
CA LEU A 214 -1.91 15.95 16.05
C LEU A 214 -0.47 15.60 15.66
N CYS A 215 0.09 16.22 14.61
CA CYS A 215 1.32 15.79 13.99
C CYS A 215 2.54 16.47 14.65
N PRO A 216 3.46 15.71 15.28
CA PRO A 216 4.68 16.27 15.87
C PRO A 216 5.69 16.82 14.84
N SER A 217 5.53 16.45 13.57
CA SER A 217 6.32 16.94 12.42
C SER A 217 5.58 18.01 11.59
N TYR A 218 4.47 18.57 12.10
CA TYR A 218 3.85 19.71 11.44
C TYR A 218 4.87 20.85 11.24
N GLY A 219 4.94 21.39 10.03
CA GLY A 219 5.93 22.40 9.65
C GLY A 219 7.10 21.88 8.81
N GLU A 220 7.25 20.56 8.63
CA GLU A 220 8.27 20.00 7.71
C GLU A 220 8.02 20.33 6.22
N GLY A 221 6.81 20.77 5.87
CA GLY A 221 6.43 21.09 4.49
C GLY A 221 5.69 22.42 4.36
N GLU A 222 4.86 22.55 3.33
CA GLU A 222 4.09 23.77 3.07
C GLU A 222 3.00 23.96 4.14
N VAL A 223 3.05 25.05 4.89
CA VAL A 223 2.10 25.35 5.97
C VAL A 223 0.99 26.31 5.56
N ASP A 224 1.19 27.09 4.50
CA ASP A 224 0.14 27.95 3.96
C ASP A 224 -0.98 27.08 3.37
N PRO A 225 -2.23 27.20 3.85
CA PRO A 225 -3.31 26.30 3.43
C PRO A 225 -3.58 26.34 1.92
N VAL A 226 -3.49 27.52 1.31
CA VAL A 226 -3.78 27.72 -0.11
C VAL A 226 -2.68 27.09 -0.97
N LYS A 227 -1.41 27.28 -0.60
CA LYS A 227 -0.27 26.67 -1.30
C LYS A 227 -0.21 25.16 -1.06
N ALA A 228 -0.52 24.70 0.16
CA ALA A 228 -0.52 23.28 0.51
C ALA A 228 -1.62 22.52 -0.25
N ALA A 229 -2.80 23.11 -0.44
CA ALA A 229 -3.89 22.50 -1.21
C ALA A 229 -3.46 22.19 -2.66
N LYS A 230 -2.62 23.03 -3.27
CA LYS A 230 -2.07 22.79 -4.62
C LYS A 230 -1.12 21.59 -4.71
N LEU A 231 -0.62 21.09 -3.58
CA LEU A 231 0.26 19.93 -3.52
C LEU A 231 -0.48 18.60 -3.37
N LEU A 232 -1.79 18.63 -3.13
CA LEU A 232 -2.60 17.42 -3.01
C LEU A 232 -2.59 16.62 -4.33
N LYS A 233 -2.64 15.30 -4.23
CA LYS A 233 -2.51 14.37 -5.36
C LYS A 233 -3.70 13.42 -5.47
N TYR A 234 -3.79 12.72 -6.61
CA TYR A 234 -4.88 11.79 -6.91
C TYR A 234 -6.25 12.46 -6.73
N GLU A 235 -7.21 11.81 -6.10
CA GLU A 235 -8.56 12.34 -5.92
C GLU A 235 -8.63 13.57 -4.98
N LEU A 236 -7.56 13.88 -4.24
CA LEU A 236 -7.50 15.09 -3.42
C LEU A 236 -6.93 16.30 -4.18
N ALA A 237 -6.43 16.13 -5.41
CA ALA A 237 -5.92 17.23 -6.20
C ALA A 237 -7.03 18.25 -6.51
N PRO A 238 -6.72 19.56 -6.58
CA PRO A 238 -7.71 20.59 -6.92
C PRO A 238 -8.44 20.29 -8.24
N GLY A 239 -9.77 20.44 -8.26
CA GLY A 239 -10.61 20.16 -9.43
C GLY A 239 -11.01 18.69 -9.59
N ARG A 240 -10.80 17.86 -8.56
CA ARG A 240 -11.17 16.43 -8.54
C ARG A 240 -12.19 16.09 -7.45
N GLU A 241 -12.94 17.09 -6.99
CA GLU A 241 -13.91 16.98 -5.91
C GLU A 241 -15.02 15.97 -6.23
N GLU A 242 -15.45 15.90 -7.50
CA GLU A 242 -16.41 14.91 -7.97
C GLU A 242 -15.87 13.48 -7.80
N LEU A 243 -14.65 13.21 -8.28
CA LEU A 243 -14.00 11.91 -8.12
C LEU A 243 -13.90 11.51 -6.64
N LEU A 244 -13.49 12.44 -5.77
CA LEU A 244 -13.45 12.20 -4.33
C LEU A 244 -14.84 11.83 -3.77
N GLY A 245 -15.88 12.55 -4.21
CA GLY A 245 -17.26 12.26 -3.84
C GLY A 245 -17.69 10.84 -4.22
N LEU A 246 -17.38 10.41 -5.44
CA LEU A 246 -17.69 9.07 -5.95
C LEU A 246 -16.91 7.97 -5.23
N MET A 247 -15.62 8.20 -4.92
CA MET A 247 -14.84 7.24 -4.13
C MET A 247 -15.40 7.11 -2.71
N ARG A 248 -15.87 8.21 -2.10
CA ARG A 248 -16.49 8.20 -0.77
C ARG A 248 -17.87 7.56 -0.75
N SER A 249 -18.62 7.58 -1.85
CA SER A 249 -19.89 6.87 -1.97
C SER A 249 -19.73 5.37 -2.25
N GLY A 250 -18.48 4.89 -2.38
CA GLY A 250 -18.17 3.47 -2.53
C GLY A 250 -18.02 3.00 -3.97
N GLN A 251 -17.94 3.90 -4.96
CA GLN A 251 -17.64 3.48 -6.33
C GLN A 251 -16.26 2.84 -6.42
N THR A 252 -16.21 1.69 -7.08
CA THR A 252 -15.00 0.92 -7.30
C THR A 252 -14.08 1.58 -8.33
N ARG A 253 -12.79 1.26 -8.27
CA ARG A 253 -11.81 1.75 -9.25
C ARG A 253 -12.17 1.33 -10.68
N THR A 254 -12.72 0.13 -10.86
CA THR A 254 -13.18 -0.37 -12.16
C THR A 254 -14.31 0.47 -12.73
N GLU A 255 -15.34 0.75 -11.93
CA GLU A 255 -16.47 1.61 -12.33
C GLU A 255 -16.00 3.02 -12.69
N LEU A 256 -15.12 3.60 -11.87
CA LEU A 256 -14.58 4.94 -12.12
C LEU A 256 -13.78 5.00 -13.42
N ARG A 257 -12.96 4.00 -13.73
CA ARG A 257 -12.24 3.95 -15.01
C ARG A 257 -13.18 3.76 -16.20
N ALA A 258 -14.21 2.92 -16.06
CA ALA A 258 -15.23 2.75 -17.08
C ALA A 258 -16.00 4.06 -17.35
N ALA A 259 -16.19 4.89 -16.32
CA ALA A 259 -16.74 6.24 -16.42
C ALA A 259 -15.74 7.30 -16.92
N GLY A 260 -14.51 6.92 -17.28
CA GLY A 260 -13.49 7.80 -17.86
C GLY A 260 -12.60 8.54 -16.86
N TYR A 261 -12.69 8.25 -15.56
CA TYR A 261 -11.83 8.89 -14.55
C TYR A 261 -10.41 8.30 -14.53
N THR A 262 -9.41 9.18 -14.59
CA THR A 262 -7.99 8.80 -14.43
C THR A 262 -7.62 8.62 -12.96
N LEU A 263 -7.44 7.39 -12.49
CA LEU A 263 -7.20 7.11 -11.07
C LEU A 263 -5.75 7.21 -10.59
N GLY A 264 -4.82 7.57 -11.47
CA GLY A 264 -3.42 7.80 -11.12
C GLY A 264 -2.91 9.10 -11.70
N THR A 265 -2.39 9.99 -10.85
CA THR A 265 -1.51 11.13 -11.18
C THR A 265 -0.91 11.74 -9.92
#